data_AF-A0A1B7U9Z1-F1
#
_entry.id   AF-A0A1B7U9Z1-F1
#
_cell.length_a   1.000
_cell.length_b   1.000
_cell.length_c   1.000
_cell.angle_alpha   90.00
_cell.angle_beta   90.00
_cell.angle_gamma   90.00
#
_symmetry.space_group_name_H-M   'P 1'
#
loop_
_entity.id
_entity.type
_entity.pdbx_description
1 polymer ?
#
loop_
_entity_poly.entity_id
_entity_poly.type
_entity_poly.pdbx_seq_one_letter_code
_entity_poly.pdbx_strand_id
1 'polypeptide(L)'
;MSEHVDGAWWPRSTNLVDELPGLTASLSDRLGRIVMVGYRRNGWHNTPALAEIDGHAIELLGFTSDEPASVIVMGDNGRHLTLHVLRPDTEEDVARLALDAARAPAEPVVSPAVRATVGRSVADVAEKLARQEGLGDERRAAQIRRWCEETTQRFIDAPVQTFVPILVEHIVRNRMMESRKQRYPADGGLFITVPGSSAPYSISS
;
A
#
# COMPACT_ATOMS: atom_id res chain seq x y z
N MET A 1 -20.01 10.62 -1.83
CA MET A 1 -19.83 9.36 -2.60
C MET A 1 -19.14 8.41 -1.67
N SER A 2 -19.83 7.40 -1.15
CA SER A 2 -19.31 6.57 -0.07
C SER A 2 -18.38 5.51 -0.66
N GLU A 3 -17.09 5.59 -0.35
CA GLU A 3 -16.21 4.43 -0.49
C GLU A 3 -16.83 3.27 0.30
N HIS A 4 -16.77 2.07 -0.26
CA HIS A 4 -17.30 0.93 0.47
C HIS A 4 -16.29 0.55 1.56
N VAL A 5 -16.82 0.43 2.76
CA VAL A 5 -16.08 0.21 3.98
C VAL A 5 -16.35 -1.21 4.42
N ASP A 6 -15.28 -2.00 4.59
CA ASP A 6 -15.35 -3.42 5.00
C ASP A 6 -15.69 -3.60 6.50
N GLY A 7 -15.67 -2.52 7.27
CA GLY A 7 -16.03 -2.51 8.68
C GLY A 7 -15.69 -1.19 9.38
N ALA A 8 -15.88 -1.12 10.68
CA ALA A 8 -15.48 0.05 11.47
C ALA A 8 -14.41 -0.33 12.49
N TRP A 9 -13.60 0.66 12.84
CA TRP A 9 -12.56 0.56 13.85
C TRP A 9 -12.68 1.73 14.82
N TRP A 10 -12.65 1.40 16.11
CA TRP A 10 -12.66 2.39 17.18
C TRP A 10 -11.31 2.35 17.90
N PRO A 11 -10.37 3.26 17.55
CA PRO A 11 -9.11 3.39 18.26
C PRO A 11 -9.33 4.01 19.66
N ARG A 12 -8.41 3.73 20.58
CA ARG A 12 -8.43 4.31 21.93
C ARG A 12 -7.76 5.69 22.00
N SER A 13 -6.97 6.05 21.00
CA SER A 13 -6.25 7.32 20.92
C SER A 13 -6.14 7.84 19.48
N THR A 14 -5.69 9.09 19.34
CA THR A 14 -5.36 9.73 18.05
C THR A 14 -3.90 9.48 17.63
N ASN A 15 -3.17 8.58 18.30
CA ASN A 15 -1.82 8.18 17.89
C ASN A 15 -1.90 6.85 17.12
N LEU A 16 -1.72 6.91 15.80
CA LEU A 16 -1.89 5.74 14.96
C LEU A 16 -0.94 4.60 15.35
N VAL A 17 0.33 4.90 15.63
CA VAL A 17 1.37 3.90 15.89
C VAL A 17 1.05 3.07 17.14
N ASP A 18 0.48 3.70 18.18
CA ASP A 18 0.13 3.01 19.42
C ASP A 18 -1.05 2.05 19.25
N GLU A 19 -1.91 2.33 18.28
CA GLU A 19 -3.12 1.55 18.01
C GLU A 19 -2.88 0.41 17.00
N LEU A 20 -1.83 0.52 16.17
CA LEU A 20 -1.50 -0.47 15.15
C LEU A 20 -1.32 -1.90 15.70
N PRO A 21 -0.61 -2.16 16.82
CA PRO A 21 -0.43 -3.53 17.31
C PRO A 21 -1.75 -4.27 17.57
N GLY A 22 -2.74 -3.58 18.15
CA GLY A 22 -4.06 -4.16 18.41
C GLY A 22 -4.85 -4.40 17.12
N LEU A 23 -4.77 -3.44 16.19
CA LEU A 23 -5.41 -3.57 14.88
C LEU A 23 -4.80 -4.71 14.06
N THR A 24 -3.47 -4.81 14.04
CA THR A 24 -2.76 -5.83 13.25
C THR A 24 -3.04 -7.23 13.77
N ALA A 25 -3.06 -7.42 15.09
CA ALA A 25 -3.40 -8.69 15.71
C ALA A 25 -4.84 -9.12 15.40
N SER A 26 -5.76 -8.16 15.28
CA SER A 26 -7.18 -8.46 14.97
C SER A 26 -7.42 -8.81 13.50
N LEU A 27 -6.53 -8.39 12.60
CA LEU A 27 -6.69 -8.53 11.16
C LEU A 27 -5.75 -9.58 10.54
N SER A 28 -4.73 -10.04 11.27
CA SER A 28 -3.72 -10.98 10.78
C SER A 28 -4.32 -12.29 10.26
N ASP A 29 -5.36 -12.83 10.90
CA ASP A 29 -6.04 -14.05 10.43
C ASP A 29 -6.72 -13.86 9.07
N ARG A 30 -7.17 -12.64 8.77
CA ARG A 30 -7.87 -12.31 7.52
C ARG A 30 -6.92 -11.82 6.43
N LEU A 31 -5.89 -11.05 6.78
CA LEU A 31 -5.01 -10.38 5.83
C LEU A 31 -3.61 -11.00 5.74
N GLY A 32 -3.23 -11.88 6.65
CA GLY A 32 -1.85 -12.32 6.79
C GLY A 32 -0.97 -11.25 7.45
N ARG A 33 0.32 -11.25 7.14
CA ARG A 33 1.24 -10.24 7.67
C ARG A 33 0.90 -8.89 7.04
N ILE A 34 0.63 -7.89 7.88
CA ILE A 34 0.35 -6.52 7.43
C ILE A 34 1.66 -5.83 7.08
N VAL A 35 1.69 -5.20 5.90
CA VAL A 35 2.89 -4.56 5.35
C VAL A 35 2.69 -3.06 5.12
N MET A 36 1.45 -2.61 5.02
CA MET A 36 1.13 -1.21 4.73
C MET A 36 -0.20 -0.81 5.38
N VAL A 37 -0.22 0.39 5.95
CA VAL A 37 -1.45 1.06 6.41
C VAL A 37 -1.53 2.44 5.78
N GLY A 38 -2.55 2.64 4.94
CA GLY A 38 -2.93 3.96 4.44
C GLY A 38 -3.95 4.58 5.38
N TYR A 39 -3.82 5.87 5.70
CA TYR A 39 -4.74 6.56 6.60
C TYR A 39 -5.02 7.98 6.11
N ARG A 40 -6.23 8.48 6.35
CA ARG A 40 -6.52 9.91 6.16
C ARG A 40 -5.98 10.68 7.34
N ARG A 41 -5.27 11.80 7.09
CA ARG A 41 -4.58 12.61 8.13
C ARG A 41 -5.55 13.37 9.05
N ASN A 42 -6.84 13.38 8.74
CA ASN A 42 -7.86 14.10 9.48
C ASN A 42 -8.19 13.43 10.82
N GLY A 43 -7.41 13.74 11.85
CA GLY A 43 -7.65 13.26 13.22
C GLY A 43 -6.55 12.38 13.80
N TRP A 44 -5.45 12.17 13.06
CA TRP A 44 -4.26 11.49 13.57
C TRP A 44 -3.14 12.50 13.83
N HIS A 45 -2.32 12.22 14.84
CA HIS A 45 -1.06 12.93 15.03
C HIS A 45 -0.07 12.63 13.89
N ASN A 46 1.02 13.41 13.83
CA ASN A 46 2.04 13.21 12.81
C ASN A 46 2.67 11.82 12.96
N THR A 47 2.46 10.96 11.96
CA THR A 47 2.89 9.57 11.96
C THR A 47 4.16 9.42 11.12
N PRO A 48 5.17 8.63 11.56
CA PRO A 48 6.34 8.33 10.74
C PRO A 48 5.93 7.58 9.46
N ALA A 49 6.78 7.61 8.43
CA ALA A 49 6.52 6.89 7.18
C ALA A 49 6.68 5.35 7.32
N LEU A 50 7.38 4.89 8.36
CA LEU A 50 7.62 3.49 8.65
C LEU A 50 7.53 3.28 10.16
N ALA A 51 6.81 2.25 10.59
CA ALA A 51 6.73 1.84 12.00
C ALA A 51 7.06 0.37 12.15
N GLU A 52 7.80 0.00 13.20
CA GLU A 52 8.03 -1.41 13.54
C GLU A 52 6.94 -1.90 14.49
N ILE A 53 6.13 -2.84 14.01
CA ILE A 53 5.04 -3.47 14.76
C ILE A 53 5.27 -4.98 14.76
N ASP A 54 5.32 -5.58 15.93
CA ASP A 54 5.53 -7.03 16.11
C ASP A 54 6.77 -7.57 15.37
N GLY A 55 7.85 -6.78 15.35
CA GLY A 55 9.10 -7.14 14.63
C GLY A 55 9.03 -7.01 13.11
N HIS A 56 7.99 -6.37 12.58
CA HIS A 56 7.80 -6.14 11.16
C HIS A 56 7.66 -4.66 10.85
N ALA A 57 8.34 -4.21 9.79
CA ALA A 57 8.18 -2.86 9.30
C ALA A 57 6.85 -2.73 8.54
N ILE A 58 6.01 -1.81 8.97
CA ILE A 58 4.75 -1.43 8.34
C ILE A 58 4.91 -0.03 7.75
N GLU A 59 4.67 0.11 6.45
CA GLU A 59 4.69 1.41 5.78
C GLU A 59 3.40 2.18 6.08
N LEU A 60 3.53 3.44 6.51
CA LEU A 60 2.41 4.27 6.91
C LEU A 60 2.26 5.44 5.93
N LEU A 61 1.13 5.47 5.24
CA LEU A 61 0.89 6.42 4.15
C LEU A 61 -0.29 7.33 4.51
N GLY A 62 0.00 8.61 4.74
CA GLY A 62 -1.00 9.59 5.17
C GLY A 62 -1.55 10.46 4.03
N PHE A 63 -2.87 10.59 3.93
CA PHE A 63 -3.58 11.34 2.88
C PHE A 63 -4.37 12.52 3.39
N THR A 64 -4.44 13.60 2.61
CA THR A 64 -5.34 14.71 2.89
C THR A 64 -6.66 14.47 2.15
N SER A 65 -7.77 14.46 2.87
CA SER A 65 -9.13 14.36 2.30
C SER A 65 -10.11 15.02 3.28
N ASP A 66 -11.17 15.62 2.74
CA ASP A 66 -12.29 16.19 3.51
C ASP A 66 -13.33 15.12 3.92
N GLU A 67 -13.18 13.89 3.43
CA GLU A 67 -14.07 12.78 3.75
C GLU A 67 -13.79 12.18 5.15
N PRO A 68 -14.73 11.43 5.76
CA PRO A 68 -14.57 10.88 7.11
C PRO A 68 -13.28 10.06 7.29
N ALA A 69 -12.75 10.04 8.52
CA ALA A 69 -11.51 9.32 8.82
C ALA A 69 -11.65 7.83 8.47
N SER A 70 -10.72 7.31 7.67
CA SER A 70 -10.66 5.91 7.28
C SER A 70 -9.22 5.43 7.21
N VAL A 71 -9.04 4.13 7.38
CA VAL A 71 -7.76 3.43 7.21
C VAL A 71 -7.93 2.29 6.22
N ILE A 72 -6.94 2.08 5.36
CA ILE A 72 -6.79 0.89 4.54
C ILE A 72 -5.62 0.08 5.08
N VAL A 73 -5.85 -1.19 5.36
CA VAL A 73 -4.83 -2.13 5.84
C VAL A 73 -4.57 -3.14 4.74
N MET A 74 -3.31 -3.34 4.37
CA MET A 74 -2.91 -4.27 3.32
C MET A 74 -1.95 -5.34 3.87
N GLY A 75 -2.26 -6.59 3.54
CA GLY A 75 -1.40 -7.74 3.79
C GLY A 75 -0.37 -7.96 2.68
N ASP A 76 0.67 -8.74 2.99
CA ASP A 76 1.71 -9.17 2.05
C ASP A 76 1.19 -9.96 0.84
N ASN A 77 0.04 -10.62 0.99
CA ASN A 77 -0.68 -11.33 -0.07
C ASN A 77 -1.50 -10.39 -1.00
N GLY A 78 -1.46 -9.07 -0.78
CA GLY A 78 -2.19 -8.07 -1.56
C GLY A 78 -3.68 -7.94 -1.23
N ARG A 79 -4.20 -8.71 -0.27
CA ARG A 79 -5.54 -8.51 0.29
C ARG A 79 -5.53 -7.24 1.14
N HIS A 80 -6.67 -6.56 1.17
CA HIS A 80 -6.82 -5.34 1.95
C HIS A 80 -8.21 -5.26 2.58
N LEU A 81 -8.32 -4.42 3.60
CA LEU A 81 -9.58 -4.02 4.22
C LEU A 81 -9.57 -2.50 4.43
N THR A 82 -10.69 -1.85 4.17
CA THR A 82 -10.92 -0.44 4.48
C THR A 82 -11.85 -0.33 5.68
N LEU A 83 -11.41 0.39 6.70
CA LEU A 83 -12.14 0.55 7.95
C LEU A 83 -12.47 2.03 8.17
N HIS A 84 -13.72 2.31 8.53
CA HIS A 84 -14.10 3.62 9.00
C HIS A 84 -13.58 3.83 10.42
N VAL A 85 -12.93 4.95 10.68
CA VAL A 85 -12.37 5.28 12.00
C VAL A 85 -13.41 6.06 12.78
N LEU A 86 -13.83 5.51 13.91
CA LEU A 86 -14.62 6.23 14.91
C LEU A 86 -13.70 7.08 15.76
N ARG A 87 -14.13 8.27 16.18
CA ARG A 87 -13.26 9.11 17.01
C ARG A 87 -13.09 8.48 18.40
N PRO A 88 -11.90 8.59 19.03
CA PRO A 88 -11.66 7.98 20.34
C PRO A 88 -12.54 8.57 21.46
N ASP A 89 -12.99 9.81 21.31
CA ASP A 89 -13.91 10.51 22.22
C ASP A 89 -15.41 10.19 21.97
N THR A 90 -15.72 9.23 21.08
CA THR A 90 -17.10 8.79 20.86
C THR A 90 -17.63 8.06 22.09
N GLU A 91 -18.83 8.42 22.54
CA GLU A 91 -19.53 7.70 23.62
C GLU A 91 -19.64 6.20 23.33
N GLU A 92 -19.40 5.37 24.35
CA GLU A 92 -19.23 3.93 24.17
C GLU A 92 -20.44 3.26 23.52
N ASP A 93 -21.66 3.62 23.95
CA ASP A 93 -22.90 3.07 23.38
C ASP A 93 -23.07 3.45 21.91
N VAL A 94 -22.66 4.67 21.52
CA VAL A 94 -22.69 5.14 20.13
C VAL A 94 -21.64 4.42 19.29
N ALA A 95 -20.42 4.25 19.83
CA ALA A 95 -19.36 3.54 19.16
C ALA A 95 -19.73 2.07 18.93
N ARG A 96 -20.31 1.40 19.93
CA ARG A 96 -20.78 0.01 19.83
C ARG A 96 -21.85 -0.16 18.76
N LEU A 97 -22.84 0.75 18.74
CA LEU A 97 -23.91 0.75 17.75
C LEU A 97 -23.37 0.99 16.32
N ALA A 98 -22.38 1.88 16.17
CA ALA A 98 -21.73 2.12 14.89
C ALA A 98 -20.88 0.94 14.41
N LEU A 99 -20.16 0.26 15.33
CA LEU A 99 -19.41 -0.97 15.03
C LEU A 99 -20.35 -2.10 14.56
N ASP A 100 -21.51 -2.26 15.22
CA ASP A 100 -22.51 -3.26 14.84
C ASP A 100 -23.16 -2.93 13.49
N ALA A 101 -23.45 -1.66 13.22
CA ALA A 101 -24.01 -1.22 11.94
C ALA A 101 -23.04 -1.47 10.77
N ALA A 102 -21.73 -1.33 11.00
CA ALA A 102 -20.70 -1.59 10.00
C ALA A 102 -20.50 -3.08 9.67
N ARG A 103 -21.15 -3.98 10.41
CA ARG A 103 -21.10 -5.44 10.18
C ARG A 103 -22.06 -5.90 9.07
N ALA A 104 -23.01 -5.06 8.67
CA ALA A 104 -23.91 -5.34 7.56
C ALA A 104 -23.21 -5.07 6.22
N PRO A 105 -23.24 -5.99 5.25
CA PRO A 105 -22.61 -5.78 3.94
C PRO A 105 -23.32 -4.64 3.21
N ALA A 106 -22.60 -3.54 2.97
CA ALA A 106 -23.06 -2.48 2.08
C ALA A 106 -22.82 -2.92 0.63
N GLU A 107 -23.84 -2.87 -0.23
CA GLU A 107 -23.64 -3.17 -1.65
C GLU A 107 -22.70 -2.12 -2.30
N PRO A 108 -21.63 -2.57 -3.01
CA PRO A 108 -20.68 -1.65 -3.59
C PRO A 108 -21.30 -0.96 -4.82
N VAL A 109 -21.45 0.37 -4.77
CA VAL A 109 -21.76 1.18 -5.95
C VAL A 109 -20.64 2.20 -6.16
N VAL A 110 -19.64 1.79 -6.94
CA VAL A 110 -18.58 2.70 -7.37
C VAL A 110 -19.07 3.54 -8.55
N SER A 111 -19.08 4.86 -8.40
CA SER A 111 -19.49 5.76 -9.48
C SER A 111 -18.45 5.79 -10.62
N PRO A 112 -18.88 5.82 -11.91
CA PRO A 112 -17.96 5.84 -13.04
C PRO A 112 -17.03 7.08 -13.07
N ALA A 113 -17.48 8.22 -12.53
CA ALA A 113 -16.67 9.43 -12.38
C ALA A 113 -15.48 9.25 -11.41
N VAL A 114 -15.67 8.45 -10.35
CA VAL A 114 -14.61 8.12 -9.39
C VAL A 114 -13.57 7.23 -10.07
N ARG A 115 -14.00 6.20 -10.81
CA ARG A 115 -13.10 5.31 -11.59
C ARG A 115 -12.25 6.08 -12.59
N ALA A 116 -12.84 7.03 -13.32
CA ALA A 116 -12.12 7.87 -14.28
C ALA A 116 -11.08 8.79 -13.62
N THR A 117 -11.39 9.33 -12.44
CA THR A 117 -10.47 10.20 -11.70
C THR A 117 -9.29 9.42 -11.14
N VAL A 118 -9.56 8.23 -10.59
CA VAL A 118 -8.53 7.28 -10.15
C VAL A 118 -7.65 6.84 -11.32
N GLY A 119 -8.24 6.51 -12.47
CA GLY A 119 -7.48 6.13 -13.66
C GLY A 119 -6.47 7.19 -14.11
N ARG A 120 -6.82 8.48 -14.02
CA ARG A 120 -5.88 9.58 -14.28
C ARG A 120 -4.76 9.64 -13.25
N SER A 121 -5.10 9.56 -11.96
CA SER A 121 -4.10 9.57 -10.89
C SER A 121 -3.14 8.37 -10.95
N VAL A 122 -3.62 7.20 -11.34
CA VAL A 122 -2.78 6.02 -11.60
C VAL A 122 -1.83 6.26 -12.78
N ALA A 123 -2.31 6.87 -13.87
CA ALA A 123 -1.46 7.21 -15.01
C ALA A 123 -0.35 8.19 -14.60
N ASP A 124 -0.67 9.19 -13.77
CA ASP A 124 0.31 10.12 -13.20
C ASP A 124 1.34 9.39 -12.31
N VAL A 125 0.90 8.42 -11.50
CA VAL A 125 1.80 7.54 -10.71
C VAL A 125 2.72 6.74 -11.63
N ALA A 126 2.19 6.17 -12.70
CA ALA A 126 2.97 5.40 -13.67
C ALA A 126 4.03 6.27 -14.35
N GLU A 127 3.69 7.51 -14.72
CA GLU A 127 4.64 8.48 -15.25
C GLU A 127 5.71 8.88 -14.23
N LYS A 128 5.30 9.19 -13.00
CA LYS A 128 6.20 9.54 -11.90
C LYS A 128 7.23 8.43 -11.67
N LEU A 129 6.77 7.19 -11.54
CA LEU A 129 7.63 6.01 -11.34
C LEU A 129 8.55 5.75 -12.55
N ALA A 130 8.05 5.94 -13.77
CA ALA A 130 8.85 5.79 -14.97
C ALA A 130 9.96 6.86 -15.06
N ARG A 131 9.70 8.11 -14.67
CA ARG A 131 10.72 9.18 -14.64
C ARG A 131 11.82 8.93 -13.62
N GLN A 132 11.47 8.35 -12.46
CA GLN A 132 12.43 8.07 -11.38
C GLN A 132 13.35 6.88 -11.70
N GLU A 133 12.85 5.84 -12.36
CA GLU A 133 13.59 4.59 -12.60
C GLU A 133 14.11 4.42 -14.03
N GLY A 134 13.44 5.06 -15.00
CA GLY A 134 13.65 4.85 -16.43
C GLY A 134 14.58 5.88 -17.05
N LEU A 135 15.65 6.29 -16.37
CA LEU A 135 16.66 7.19 -16.95
C LEU A 135 17.34 6.50 -18.17
N GLY A 136 16.71 6.63 -19.34
CA GLY A 136 17.20 6.20 -20.65
C GLY A 136 16.71 4.83 -21.18
N ASP A 137 15.88 4.08 -20.44
CA ASP A 137 15.42 2.74 -20.86
C ASP A 137 13.90 2.69 -21.08
N GLU A 138 13.49 2.79 -22.34
CA GLU A 138 12.08 2.68 -22.76
C GLU A 138 11.45 1.33 -22.42
N ARG A 139 12.22 0.22 -22.45
CA ARG A 139 11.70 -1.11 -22.09
C ARG A 139 11.40 -1.18 -20.61
N ARG A 140 12.23 -0.56 -19.77
CA ARG A 140 11.98 -0.44 -18.33
C ARG A 140 10.77 0.44 -18.05
N ALA A 141 10.64 1.60 -18.72
CA ALA A 141 9.48 2.47 -18.58
C ALA A 141 8.17 1.76 -19.00
N ALA A 142 8.17 1.03 -20.12
CA ALA A 142 7.02 0.25 -20.57
C ALA A 142 6.65 -0.89 -19.60
N GLN A 143 7.64 -1.49 -18.94
CA GLN A 143 7.41 -2.52 -17.92
C GLN A 143 6.74 -1.92 -16.67
N ILE A 144 7.17 -0.74 -16.22
CA ILE A 144 6.60 -0.03 -15.07
C ILE A 144 5.13 0.33 -15.32
N ARG A 145 4.83 0.87 -16.51
CA ARG A 145 3.45 1.20 -16.91
C ARG A 145 2.55 -0.03 -16.90
N ARG A 146 3.01 -1.16 -17.47
CA ARG A 146 2.27 -2.43 -17.41
C ARG A 146 2.02 -2.90 -15.97
N TRP A 147 3.00 -2.77 -15.08
CA TRP A 147 2.80 -3.13 -13.68
C TRP A 147 1.78 -2.24 -12.98
N CYS A 148 1.73 -0.95 -13.32
CA CYS A 148 0.71 -0.04 -12.80
C CYS A 148 -0.68 -0.44 -13.28
N GLU A 149 -0.83 -0.73 -14.57
CA GLU A 149 -2.09 -1.16 -15.20
C GLU A 149 -2.56 -2.51 -14.63
N GLU A 150 -1.69 -3.52 -14.57
CA GLU A 150 -1.97 -4.82 -13.95
C GLU A 150 -2.45 -4.68 -12.51
N THR A 151 -1.83 -3.79 -11.73
CA THR A 151 -2.19 -3.56 -10.32
C THR A 151 -3.52 -2.82 -10.22
N THR A 152 -3.75 -1.83 -11.07
CA THR A 152 -5.01 -1.09 -11.15
C THR A 152 -6.17 -2.01 -11.50
N GLN A 153 -5.97 -2.94 -12.44
CA GLN A 153 -6.99 -3.89 -12.83
C GLN A 153 -7.44 -4.77 -11.66
N ARG A 154 -6.56 -5.08 -10.70
CA ARG A 154 -6.93 -5.81 -9.48
C ARG A 154 -7.82 -5.01 -8.52
N PHE A 155 -7.79 -3.68 -8.62
CA PHE A 155 -8.54 -2.78 -7.76
C PHE A 155 -9.64 -2.01 -8.49
N ILE A 156 -9.90 -2.30 -9.77
CA ILE A 156 -10.84 -1.52 -10.58
C ILE A 156 -12.28 -1.68 -10.11
N ASP A 157 -12.62 -2.84 -9.56
CA ASP A 157 -13.89 -3.15 -8.91
C ASP A 157 -13.78 -3.13 -7.38
N ALA A 158 -12.58 -2.83 -6.85
CA ALA A 158 -12.40 -2.77 -5.42
C ALA A 158 -13.10 -1.51 -4.88
N PRO A 159 -13.71 -1.60 -3.70
CA PRO A 159 -14.44 -0.52 -3.06
C PRO A 159 -13.56 0.66 -2.59
N VAL A 160 -12.25 0.56 -2.77
CA VAL A 160 -11.20 1.40 -2.17
C VAL A 160 -10.61 2.44 -3.12
N GLN A 161 -11.45 2.98 -4.01
CA GLN A 161 -11.01 3.76 -5.17
C GLN A 161 -10.04 4.91 -4.83
N THR A 162 -10.24 5.64 -3.73
CA THR A 162 -9.35 6.75 -3.34
C THR A 162 -7.95 6.27 -2.95
N PHE A 163 -7.83 5.03 -2.50
CA PHE A 163 -6.56 4.41 -2.13
C PHE A 163 -5.85 3.72 -3.30
N VAL A 164 -6.53 3.48 -4.42
CA VAL A 164 -5.95 2.72 -5.56
C VAL A 164 -4.63 3.30 -6.07
N PRO A 165 -4.46 4.62 -6.29
CA PRO A 165 -3.18 5.15 -6.77
C PRO A 165 -2.01 4.84 -5.82
N ILE A 166 -2.29 4.76 -4.52
CA ILE A 166 -1.31 4.48 -3.48
C ILE A 166 -0.97 3.02 -3.44
N LEU A 167 -1.97 2.14 -3.50
CA LEU A 167 -1.75 0.70 -3.58
C LEU A 167 -0.94 0.37 -4.83
N VAL A 168 -1.26 1.00 -5.96
CA VAL A 168 -0.51 0.87 -7.20
C VAL A 168 0.91 1.37 -7.03
N GLU A 169 1.12 2.59 -6.50
CA GLU A 169 2.47 3.13 -6.28
C GLU A 169 3.30 2.20 -5.38
N HIS A 170 2.74 1.76 -4.26
CA HIS A 170 3.42 0.91 -3.28
C HIS A 170 3.77 -0.47 -3.87
N ILE A 171 2.79 -1.17 -4.45
CA ILE A 171 3.01 -2.51 -5.03
C ILE A 171 4.03 -2.44 -6.17
N VAL A 172 3.94 -1.43 -7.03
CA VAL A 172 4.88 -1.26 -8.14
C VAL A 172 6.27 -0.91 -7.63
N ARG A 173 6.40 -0.02 -6.64
CA ARG A 173 7.67 0.33 -6.00
C ARG A 173 8.30 -0.88 -5.32
N ASN A 174 7.52 -1.70 -4.61
CA ASN A 174 8.01 -2.92 -4.00
C ASN A 174 8.52 -3.91 -5.07
N ARG A 175 7.74 -4.14 -6.13
CA ARG A 175 8.13 -4.98 -7.28
C ARG A 175 9.41 -4.49 -7.96
N MET A 176 9.61 -3.18 -8.04
CA MET A 176 10.85 -2.58 -8.54
C MET A 176 12.04 -2.89 -7.65
N MET A 177 11.90 -2.73 -6.33
CA MET A 177 12.97 -3.03 -5.36
C MET A 177 13.36 -4.51 -5.42
N GLU A 178 12.39 -5.41 -5.47
CA GLU A 178 12.61 -6.86 -5.59
C GLU A 178 13.32 -7.22 -6.91
N SER A 179 12.89 -6.61 -8.03
CA SER A 179 13.54 -6.79 -9.33
C SER A 179 15.00 -6.31 -9.34
N ARG A 180 15.31 -5.23 -8.62
CA ARG A 180 16.68 -4.71 -8.46
C ARG A 180 17.54 -5.68 -7.66
N LYS A 181 17.03 -6.21 -6.55
CA LYS A 181 17.70 -7.25 -5.74
C LYS A 181 17.98 -8.52 -6.56
N GLN A 182 17.10 -8.88 -7.50
CA GLN A 182 17.32 -10.05 -8.35
C GLN A 182 18.38 -9.83 -9.44
N ARG A 183 18.60 -8.58 -9.88
CA ARG A 183 19.69 -8.21 -10.79
C ARG A 183 21.05 -8.12 -10.09
N TYR A 184 21.05 -7.88 -8.78
CA TYR A 184 22.23 -7.85 -7.93
C TYR A 184 22.00 -8.74 -6.71
N PRO A 185 22.09 -10.08 -6.86
CA PRO A 185 21.99 -10.97 -5.72
C PRO A 185 23.08 -10.62 -4.69
N ALA A 186 22.73 -10.70 -3.41
CA ALA A 186 23.62 -10.33 -2.30
C ALA A 186 24.94 -11.11 -2.27
N ASP A 187 25.03 -12.23 -3.00
CA ASP A 187 26.22 -13.07 -3.13
C ASP A 187 27.27 -12.58 -4.15
N GLY A 188 27.16 -11.34 -4.66
CA GLY A 188 28.31 -10.67 -5.28
C GLY A 188 28.86 -11.30 -6.56
N GLY A 189 28.06 -12.07 -7.30
CA GLY A 189 28.46 -12.64 -8.59
C GLY A 189 28.44 -11.62 -9.74
N LEU A 190 29.20 -10.52 -9.63
CA LEU A 190 29.43 -9.61 -10.75
C LEU A 190 30.43 -10.25 -11.73
N PHE A 191 29.94 -11.06 -12.66
CA PHE A 191 30.76 -11.48 -13.81
C PHE A 191 30.92 -10.29 -14.76
N ILE A 192 31.96 -9.49 -14.53
CA ILE A 192 32.48 -8.57 -15.53
C ILE A 192 33.27 -9.41 -16.53
N THR A 193 32.61 -9.90 -17.58
CA THR A 193 33.32 -10.45 -18.74
C THR A 193 33.98 -9.29 -19.47
N VAL A 194 35.28 -9.09 -19.23
CA VAL A 194 36.11 -8.20 -20.05
C VAL A 194 36.21 -8.83 -21.44
N PRO A 195 35.73 -8.20 -22.53
CA PRO A 195 35.88 -8.78 -23.86
C PRO A 195 37.36 -8.77 -24.24
N GLY A 196 37.97 -9.96 -24.32
CA GLY A 196 39.31 -10.14 -24.88
C GLY A 196 40.39 -10.76 -23.99
N SER A 197 40.08 -11.32 -22.82
CA SER A 197 41.08 -12.02 -22.00
C SER A 197 40.83 -13.53 -21.95
N SER A 198 41.52 -14.28 -22.81
CA SER A 198 41.69 -15.73 -22.69
C SER A 198 42.77 -16.04 -21.66
N ALA A 199 42.41 -16.10 -20.37
CA ALA A 199 42.96 -16.99 -19.35
C ALA A 199 42.52 -16.57 -17.94
N PRO A 200 41.87 -17.43 -17.15
CA PRO A 200 41.79 -17.22 -15.72
C PRO A 200 43.11 -17.66 -15.07
N TYR A 201 43.90 -16.70 -14.56
CA TYR A 201 44.95 -17.01 -13.60
C TYR A 201 44.31 -17.36 -12.26
N SER A 202 44.63 -18.55 -11.73
CA SER A 202 44.39 -18.89 -10.33
C SER A 202 45.39 -18.16 -9.45
N ILE A 203 44.91 -17.43 -8.44
CA ILE A 203 45.73 -17.04 -7.29
C ILE A 203 45.26 -17.88 -6.11
N SER A 204 46.13 -18.79 -5.67
CA SER A 204 46.05 -19.39 -4.33
C SER A 204 46.86 -18.52 -3.37
N SER A 205 46.28 -18.34 -2.17
CA SER A 205 46.76 -17.69 -0.93
C SER A 205 48.11 -16.98 -0.90
#